data_AF-A0A7K5YX31-F1
#
_entry.id   AF-A0A7K5YX31-F1
#
_cell.length_a   1.000
_cell.length_b   1.000
_cell.length_c   1.000
_cell.angle_alpha   90.00
_cell.angle_beta   90.00
_cell.angle_gamma   90.00
#
_symmetry.space_group_name_H-M   'P 1'
#
loop_
_entity.id
_entity.type
_entity.pdbx_description
1 polymer ?
#
loop_
_entity_poly.entity_id
_entity_poly.type
_entity_poly.pdbx_seq_one_letter_code
_entity_poly.pdbx_strand_id
1 'polypeptide(L)'
;LPSLPCGFADNKELEPMKYSKVARDASLSRQKVEACIQGTTSLLSHCLGKGENVALVLRDTGTLLIEDGKVQMRFFSDFLERITGNRTREGAAFKVPQLQDMVLSPAVPVASLTFTGRVIIFPEFQLEFVPKPPPRSAPKPLRNV
;
A
#
# COMPACT_ATOMS: atom_id res chain seq x y z
N LEU A 1 13.68 22.72 -18.87
CA LEU A 1 12.51 22.03 -18.27
C LEU A 1 12.98 21.41 -16.96
N PRO A 2 12.57 21.93 -15.79
CA PRO A 2 13.04 21.38 -14.52
C PRO A 2 12.32 20.05 -14.26
N SER A 3 13.14 19.05 -13.96
CA SER A 3 12.83 17.65 -13.68
C SER A 3 11.81 17.48 -12.55
N LEU A 4 10.81 16.62 -12.79
CA LEU A 4 9.89 16.10 -11.78
C LEU A 4 10.69 15.43 -10.63
N PRO A 5 10.29 15.59 -9.36
CA PRO A 5 10.94 14.97 -8.20
C PRO A 5 10.48 13.53 -8.00
N CYS A 6 10.38 12.75 -9.08
CA CYS A 6 10.33 11.30 -8.99
C CYS A 6 11.68 10.79 -9.50
N GLY A 7 12.68 10.84 -8.62
CA GLY A 7 13.94 10.15 -8.83
C GLY A 7 13.73 8.65 -8.79
N PHE A 8 13.15 8.07 -9.84
CA PHE A 8 13.53 6.73 -10.25
C PHE A 8 14.97 6.89 -10.72
N ALA A 9 15.92 6.39 -9.95
CA ALA A 9 17.29 6.27 -10.43
C ALA A 9 17.24 5.54 -11.77
N ASP A 10 17.66 6.24 -12.83
CA ASP A 10 17.75 5.71 -14.19
C ASP A 10 18.49 4.35 -14.13
N ASN A 11 17.85 3.31 -14.64
CA ASN A 11 18.31 1.91 -14.75
C ASN A 11 18.22 1.00 -13.51
N LYS A 12 17.17 1.06 -12.69
CA LYS A 12 16.76 -0.12 -11.92
C LYS A 12 15.77 -0.94 -12.74
N GLU A 13 16.20 -2.11 -13.24
CA GLU A 13 15.31 -3.04 -13.93
C GLU A 13 14.12 -3.36 -13.02
N LEU A 14 12.91 -3.16 -13.55
CA LEU A 14 11.69 -3.44 -12.81
C LEU A 14 11.57 -4.96 -12.66
N GLU A 15 11.87 -5.46 -11.46
CA GLU A 15 11.70 -6.86 -11.13
C GLU A 15 10.24 -7.30 -11.36
N PRO A 16 10.00 -8.38 -12.13
CA PRO A 16 8.68 -8.91 -12.34
C PRO A 16 7.99 -9.23 -11.01
N MET A 17 6.72 -8.87 -10.90
CA MET A 17 5.94 -9.17 -9.71
C MET A 17 5.85 -10.68 -9.49
N LYS A 18 6.25 -11.13 -8.30
CA LYS A 18 6.22 -12.55 -7.93
C LYS A 18 4.80 -12.97 -7.52
N TYR A 19 3.91 -13.16 -8.49
CA TYR A 19 2.50 -13.51 -8.27
C TYR A 19 2.31 -14.68 -7.32
N SER A 20 3.15 -15.72 -7.40
CA SER A 20 3.08 -16.88 -6.49
C SER A 20 3.33 -16.51 -5.03
N LYS A 21 4.23 -15.56 -4.76
CA LYS A 21 4.49 -15.08 -3.40
C LYS A 21 3.28 -14.30 -2.89
N VAL A 22 2.75 -13.38 -3.69
CA VAL A 22 1.56 -12.58 -3.35
C VAL A 22 0.35 -13.47 -3.11
N ALA A 23 0.12 -14.46 -3.97
CA ALA A 23 -0.95 -15.45 -3.83
C ALA A 23 -0.86 -16.23 -2.53
N ARG A 24 0.34 -16.72 -2.20
CA ARG A 24 0.58 -17.41 -0.93
C ARG A 24 0.36 -16.51 0.28
N ASP A 25 0.92 -15.29 0.25
CA ASP A 25 0.83 -14.36 1.36
C ASP A 25 -0.61 -13.84 1.56
N ALA A 26 -1.40 -13.75 0.48
CA ALA A 26 -2.83 -13.39 0.51
C ALA A 26 -3.78 -14.59 0.72
N SER A 27 -3.27 -15.82 0.79
CA SER A 27 -4.09 -17.04 0.81
C SER A 27 -5.10 -17.14 -0.34
N LEU A 28 -4.72 -16.65 -1.53
CA LEU A 28 -5.53 -16.65 -2.74
C LEU A 28 -4.90 -17.53 -3.83
N SER A 29 -5.68 -17.91 -4.83
CA SER A 29 -5.12 -18.58 -6.01
C SER A 29 -4.30 -17.58 -6.84
N ARG A 30 -3.24 -18.07 -7.50
CA ARG A 30 -2.43 -17.25 -8.41
C ARG A 30 -3.29 -16.55 -9.47
N GLN A 31 -4.26 -17.26 -10.05
CA GLN A 31 -5.17 -16.72 -11.07
C GLN A 31 -5.99 -15.54 -10.54
N LYS A 32 -6.52 -15.63 -9.30
CA LYS A 32 -7.28 -14.53 -8.69
C LYS A 32 -6.40 -13.30 -8.47
N VAL A 33 -5.18 -13.51 -7.97
CA VAL A 33 -4.22 -12.43 -7.75
C VAL A 33 -3.83 -11.76 -9.08
N GLU A 34 -3.52 -12.55 -10.09
CA GLU A 34 -3.14 -12.05 -11.41
C GLU A 34 -4.27 -11.26 -12.07
N ALA A 35 -5.51 -11.80 -12.07
CA ALA A 35 -6.67 -11.10 -12.60
C ALA A 35 -6.97 -9.78 -11.86
N CYS A 36 -6.83 -9.77 -10.53
CA CYS A 36 -7.04 -8.57 -9.72
C CYS A 36 -6.01 -7.47 -10.04
N ILE A 37 -4.73 -7.84 -10.10
CA ILE A 37 -3.63 -6.92 -10.40
C ILE A 37 -3.78 -6.38 -11.83
N GLN A 38 -4.00 -7.25 -12.81
CA GLN A 38 -4.18 -6.85 -14.21
C GLN A 38 -5.41 -5.94 -14.39
N GLY A 39 -6.54 -6.30 -13.78
CA GLY A 39 -7.76 -5.48 -13.86
C GLY A 39 -7.56 -4.09 -13.26
N THR A 40 -6.89 -4.02 -12.10
CA THR A 40 -6.55 -2.75 -11.43
C THR A 40 -5.63 -1.89 -12.28
N THR A 41 -4.51 -2.46 -12.76
CA THR A 41 -3.54 -1.73 -13.57
C THR A 41 -4.13 -1.30 -14.91
N SER A 42 -4.98 -2.14 -15.52
CA SER A 42 -5.68 -1.80 -16.76
C SER A 42 -6.65 -0.64 -16.57
N LEU A 43 -7.45 -0.66 -15.49
CA LEU A 43 -8.34 0.45 -15.15
C LEU A 43 -7.57 1.75 -14.94
N LEU A 44 -6.49 1.70 -14.14
CA LEU A 44 -5.64 2.87 -13.89
C LEU A 44 -5.02 3.40 -15.18
N SER A 45 -4.43 2.52 -16.00
CA SER A 45 -3.85 2.88 -17.29
C SER A 45 -4.87 3.54 -18.22
N HIS A 46 -6.10 3.01 -18.27
CA HIS A 46 -7.17 3.59 -19.07
C HIS A 46 -7.56 5.00 -18.60
N CYS A 47 -7.69 5.22 -17.28
CA CYS A 47 -8.01 6.56 -16.74
C CYS A 47 -6.88 7.57 -17.05
N LEU A 48 -5.63 7.16 -16.86
CA LEU A 48 -4.46 7.99 -17.14
C LEU A 48 -4.31 8.30 -18.63
N GLY A 49 -4.59 7.34 -19.51
CA GLY A 49 -4.58 7.55 -20.96
C GLY A 49 -5.62 8.56 -21.44
N LYS A 50 -6.69 8.79 -20.65
CA LYS A 50 -7.71 9.82 -20.90
C LYS A 50 -7.38 11.18 -20.27
N GLY A 51 -6.27 11.29 -19.54
CA GLY A 51 -5.91 12.49 -18.79
C GLY A 51 -6.85 12.77 -17.62
N GLU A 52 -7.55 11.75 -17.12
CA GLU A 52 -8.44 11.92 -15.98
C GLU A 52 -7.64 12.05 -14.68
N ASN A 53 -8.11 12.91 -13.78
CA ASN A 53 -7.64 12.92 -12.39
C ASN A 53 -8.12 11.63 -11.72
N VAL A 54 -7.25 10.94 -10.98
CA VAL A 54 -7.56 9.65 -10.35
C VAL A 54 -7.15 9.67 -8.88
N ALA A 55 -8.04 9.27 -7.98
CA ALA A 55 -7.69 8.88 -6.63
C ALA A 55 -7.85 7.37 -6.46
N LEU A 56 -6.76 6.69 -6.10
CA LEU A 56 -6.75 5.30 -5.70
C LEU A 56 -6.75 5.22 -4.18
N VAL A 57 -7.87 4.83 -3.56
CA VAL A 57 -7.99 4.70 -2.10
C VAL A 57 -7.67 3.27 -1.71
N LEU A 58 -6.59 3.09 -0.96
CA LEU A 58 -6.17 1.84 -0.31
C LEU A 58 -6.57 1.95 1.17
N ARG A 59 -7.74 1.41 1.55
CA ARG A 59 -8.39 1.67 2.86
C ARG A 59 -7.48 1.50 4.09
N ASP A 60 -6.53 0.56 4.07
CA ASP A 60 -5.63 0.31 5.20
C ASP A 60 -4.32 1.07 5.14
N THR A 61 -4.05 1.74 4.03
CA THR A 61 -2.73 2.29 3.72
C THR A 61 -2.80 3.79 3.51
N GLY A 62 -3.68 4.25 2.63
CA GLY A 62 -3.71 5.64 2.21
C GLY A 62 -4.40 5.86 0.86
N THR A 63 -4.17 7.01 0.24
CA THR A 63 -4.67 7.36 -1.09
C THR A 63 -3.53 7.78 -2.01
N LEU A 64 -3.48 7.20 -3.20
CA LEU A 64 -2.66 7.67 -4.31
C LEU A 64 -3.47 8.63 -5.16
N LEU A 65 -3.15 9.92 -5.12
CA LEU A 65 -3.75 10.95 -5.97
C LEU A 65 -2.87 11.16 -7.21
N ILE A 66 -3.52 11.21 -8.37
CA ILE A 66 -2.92 11.61 -9.64
C ILE A 66 -3.80 12.74 -10.18
N GLU A 67 -3.30 13.97 -10.09
CA GLU A 67 -4.06 15.18 -10.43
C GLU A 67 -3.14 16.18 -11.12
N ASP A 68 -3.59 16.76 -12.23
CA ASP A 68 -2.85 17.77 -13.01
C ASP A 68 -1.41 17.33 -13.38
N GLY A 69 -1.24 16.05 -13.71
CA GLY A 69 0.06 15.45 -14.04
C GLY A 69 1.01 15.27 -12.85
N LYS A 70 0.54 15.51 -11.62
CA LYS A 70 1.29 15.27 -10.38
C LYS A 70 0.80 13.99 -9.70
N VAL A 71 1.73 13.23 -9.13
CA VAL A 71 1.44 12.03 -8.35
C VAL A 71 1.76 12.31 -6.89
N GLN A 72 0.79 12.09 -6.00
CA GLN A 72 0.94 12.26 -4.56
C GLN A 72 0.42 11.03 -3.83
N MET A 73 1.27 10.41 -3.01
CA MET A 73 0.83 9.38 -2.07
C MET A 73 0.57 10.03 -0.71
N ARG A 74 -0.63 9.82 -0.17
CA ARG A 74 -0.99 10.20 1.20
C ARG A 74 -1.30 8.95 2.01
N PHE A 75 -0.82 8.84 3.23
CA PHE A 75 -0.99 7.67 4.09
C PHE A 75 -1.94 7.97 5.25
N PHE A 76 -2.69 6.96 5.70
CA PHE A 76 -3.43 7.07 6.96
C PHE A 76 -2.46 7.06 8.15
N SER A 77 -2.76 7.85 9.18
CA SER A 77 -1.95 7.88 10.42
C SER A 77 -1.71 6.49 10.99
N ASP A 78 -2.77 5.71 11.11
CA ASP A 78 -2.75 4.39 11.76
C ASP A 78 -1.88 3.40 10.98
N PHE A 79 -1.85 3.54 9.65
CA PHE A 79 -0.94 2.76 8.81
C PHE A 79 0.52 3.11 9.11
N LEU A 80 0.83 4.40 9.14
CA LEU A 80 2.19 4.87 9.43
C LEU A 80 2.66 4.43 10.82
N GLU A 81 1.79 4.48 11.83
CA GLU A 81 2.11 3.97 13.18
C GLU A 81 2.42 2.48 13.18
N ARG A 82 1.61 1.67 12.48
CA ARG A 82 1.80 0.21 12.36
C ARG A 82 3.16 -0.13 11.74
N ILE A 83 3.57 0.58 10.69
CA ILE A 83 4.83 0.28 9.97
C ILE A 83 6.07 0.89 10.63
N THR A 84 5.92 2.01 11.34
CA THR A 84 7.05 2.67 12.02
C THR A 84 7.30 2.11 13.42
N GLY A 85 6.37 1.34 13.98
CA GLY A 85 6.45 0.83 15.35
C GLY A 85 6.37 1.92 16.43
N ASN A 86 6.14 3.15 16.00
CA ASN A 86 5.96 4.32 16.84
C ASN A 86 4.46 4.48 17.09
N ARG A 87 4.00 4.16 18.30
CA ARG A 87 2.73 4.70 18.79
C ARG A 87 2.96 6.16 19.08
N THR A 88 2.76 6.96 18.07
CA THR A 88 2.91 8.39 18.19
C THR A 88 1.78 8.82 19.10
N ARG A 89 2.08 9.09 20.37
CA ARG A 89 1.12 9.72 21.29
C ARG A 89 0.43 10.84 20.52
N GLU A 90 -0.90 10.79 20.50
CA GLU A 90 -1.76 11.74 19.78
C GLU A 90 -1.12 13.14 19.76
N GLY A 91 -0.72 13.58 18.56
CA GLY A 91 -0.13 14.91 18.38
C GLY A 91 1.39 14.99 18.18
N ALA A 92 2.15 13.90 18.20
CA ALA A 92 3.54 13.96 17.71
C ALA A 92 3.55 13.93 16.16
N ALA A 93 3.34 15.10 15.57
CA ALA A 93 3.53 15.33 14.13
C ALA A 93 4.87 14.70 13.70
N PHE A 94 4.85 13.94 12.59
CA PHE A 94 6.08 13.53 11.92
C PHE A 94 6.96 14.78 11.79
N LYS A 95 8.13 14.77 12.43
CA LYS A 95 9.04 15.95 12.51
C LYS A 95 9.67 16.35 11.16
N VAL A 96 9.12 15.83 10.07
CA VAL A 96 9.44 16.18 8.69
C VAL A 96 8.22 16.93 8.15
N PRO A 97 8.28 18.27 7.98
CA PRO A 97 7.17 19.09 7.50
C PRO A 97 6.54 18.55 6.20
N GLN A 98 7.35 17.97 5.32
CA GLN A 98 6.90 17.38 4.05
C GLN A 98 5.96 16.18 4.22
N LEU A 99 6.00 15.49 5.37
CA LEU A 99 5.13 14.34 5.62
C LEU A 99 3.75 14.76 6.13
N GLN A 100 3.59 15.98 6.66
CA GLN A 100 2.31 16.43 7.22
C GLN A 100 1.23 16.56 6.13
N ASP A 101 1.61 17.04 4.94
CA ASP A 101 0.74 17.10 3.76
C ASP A 101 0.45 15.70 3.16
N MET A 102 1.21 14.69 3.59
CA MET A 102 1.04 13.29 3.21
C MET A 102 0.24 12.49 4.24
N VAL A 103 -0.16 13.04 5.39
CA VAL A 103 -1.01 12.31 6.35
C VAL A 103 -2.48 12.62 6.09
N LEU A 104 -3.29 11.59 5.89
CA LEU A 104 -4.74 11.71 5.85
C LEU A 104 -5.31 11.59 7.26
N SER A 105 -6.13 12.56 7.65
CA SER A 105 -7.01 12.40 8.80
C SER A 105 -8.10 11.37 8.46
N PRO A 106 -8.48 10.48 9.40
CA PRO A 106 -9.55 9.49 9.18
C PRO A 106 -10.91 10.10 8.76
N ALA A 107 -11.12 11.40 9.00
CA ALA A 107 -12.38 12.09 8.76
C ALA A 107 -12.52 12.74 7.37
N VAL A 108 -11.52 12.65 6.47
CA VAL A 108 -11.62 13.28 5.15
C VAL A 108 -12.59 12.50 4.26
N PRO A 109 -13.66 13.13 3.74
CA PRO A 109 -14.58 12.45 2.83
C PRO A 109 -13.85 12.01 1.57
N VAL A 110 -14.01 10.74 1.20
CA VAL A 110 -13.41 10.15 -0.01
C VAL A 110 -13.80 10.92 -1.28
N ALA A 111 -15.00 11.51 -1.30
CA ALA A 111 -15.48 12.35 -2.40
C ALA A 111 -14.72 13.68 -2.55
N SER A 112 -14.00 14.13 -1.51
CA SER A 112 -13.18 15.36 -1.55
C SER A 112 -11.74 15.10 -1.99
N LEU A 113 -11.37 13.84 -2.25
CA LEU A 113 -9.99 13.46 -2.60
C LEU A 113 -9.60 13.80 -4.04
N THR A 114 -10.55 14.17 -4.90
CA THR A 114 -10.27 14.70 -6.24
C THR A 114 -11.24 15.82 -6.53
N PHE A 115 -10.76 16.96 -7.03
CA PHE A 115 -11.63 18.10 -7.31
C PHE A 115 -12.54 17.83 -8.54
N THR A 116 -12.14 16.92 -9.44
CA THR A 116 -12.84 16.64 -10.72
C THR A 116 -12.63 15.22 -11.29
N GLY A 117 -12.18 14.24 -10.48
CA GLY A 117 -11.63 12.97 -10.95
C GLY A 117 -12.46 11.70 -10.70
N ARG A 118 -11.94 10.55 -11.16
CA ARG A 118 -12.44 9.21 -10.80
C ARG A 118 -11.83 8.75 -9.48
N VAL A 119 -12.68 8.25 -8.60
CA VAL A 119 -12.26 7.64 -7.33
C VAL A 119 -12.41 6.11 -7.42
N ILE A 120 -11.31 5.39 -7.23
CA ILE A 120 -11.27 3.93 -7.21
C ILE A 120 -10.96 3.50 -5.77
N ILE A 121 -11.89 2.79 -5.13
CA ILE A 121 -11.77 2.39 -3.73
C ILE A 121 -11.51 0.89 -3.65
N PHE A 122 -10.38 0.52 -3.07
CA PHE A 122 -10.04 -0.87 -2.77
C PHE A 122 -10.65 -1.30 -1.43
N PRO A 123 -10.96 -2.59 -1.26
CA PRO A 123 -11.43 -3.14 0.01
C PRO A 123 -10.37 -3.02 1.10
N GLU A 124 -10.82 -3.12 2.35
CA GLU A 124 -9.95 -3.19 3.53
C GLU A 124 -9.27 -4.57 3.59
N PHE A 125 -7.98 -4.59 3.89
CA PHE A 125 -7.09 -5.73 3.94
C PHE A 125 -6.65 -5.97 5.39
N GLN A 126 -7.16 -7.05 5.98
CA GLN A 126 -6.73 -7.47 7.30
C GLN A 126 -5.39 -8.19 7.21
N LEU A 127 -4.36 -7.59 7.80
CA LEU A 127 -3.04 -8.21 7.89
C LEU A 127 -3.03 -9.16 9.10
N GLU A 128 -3.44 -10.41 8.89
CA GLU A 128 -3.30 -11.44 9.91
C GLU A 128 -1.82 -11.75 10.14
N PHE A 129 -1.27 -11.27 11.25
CA PHE A 129 0.02 -11.74 11.73
C PHE A 129 -0.13 -13.18 12.20
N VAL A 130 0.22 -14.15 11.35
CA VAL A 130 0.35 -15.54 11.78
C VAL A 130 1.48 -15.62 12.80
N PRO A 131 1.22 -15.97 14.08
CA PRO A 131 2.29 -16.14 15.06
C PRO A 131 3.23 -17.24 14.58
N LYS A 132 4.55 -16.98 14.60
CA LYS A 132 5.55 -18.00 14.29
C LYS A 132 5.28 -19.23 15.18
N PRO A 133 5.12 -20.43 14.61
CA PRO A 133 4.86 -21.62 15.41
C PRO A 133 6.01 -21.80 16.41
N PRO A 134 5.71 -22.23 17.66
CA PRO A 134 6.73 -22.40 18.67
C PRO A 134 7.82 -23.38 18.18
N PRO A 135 9.10 -23.13 18.52
CA PRO A 135 10.18 -24.03 18.15
C PRO A 135 9.85 -25.44 18.65
N ARG A 136 9.84 -26.42 17.73
CA ARG A 136 9.61 -27.82 18.06
C ARG A 136 10.65 -28.24 19.09
N SER A 137 10.20 -28.67 20.26
CA SER A 137 11.08 -29.20 21.31
C SER A 137 11.81 -30.44 20.79
N ALA A 138 13.09 -30.56 21.16
CA ALA A 138 13.94 -31.68 20.78
C ALA A 138 13.34 -33.02 21.28
N PRO A 139 13.51 -34.13 20.54
CA PRO A 139 13.07 -35.45 20.98
C PRO A 139 13.74 -35.80 22.31
N LYS A 140 12.94 -36.19 23.31
CA LYS A 140 13.47 -36.70 24.58
C LYS A 140 14.23 -38.01 24.32
N PRO A 141 15.43 -38.20 24.86
CA PRO A 141 16.17 -39.45 24.70
C PRO A 141 15.39 -40.59 25.35
N LEU A 142 15.27 -41.70 24.62
CA LEU A 142 14.75 -42.97 25.11
C LEU A 142 15.66 -43.44 26.26
N ARG A 143 15.09 -43.55 27.47
CA ARG A 143 15.73 -44.30 28.56
C ARG A 143 15.58 -45.78 28.24
N ASN A 144 16.69 -46.44 27.96
CA ASN A 144 16.75 -47.90 27.96
C ASN A 144 16.69 -48.37 29.42
N VAL A 145 15.78 -49.30 29.71
CA VAL A 145 15.70 -50.07 30.97
C VAL A 145 16.55 -51.32 30.83
#